data_AF-A0A0J7AFY1-F1
#
_entry.id   AF-A0A0J7AFY1-F1
#
_cell.length_a   1.000
_cell.length_b   1.000
_cell.length_c   1.000
_cell.angle_alpha   90.00
_cell.angle_beta   90.00
_cell.angle_gamma   90.00
#
_symmetry.space_group_name_H-M   'P 1'
#
loop_
_entity.id
_entity.type
_entity.pdbx_description
1 polymer ?
#
loop_
_entity_poly.entity_id
_entity_poly.type
_entity_poly.pdbx_seq_one_letter_code
_entity_poly.pdbx_strand_id
1 'polypeptide(L)'
;MSRGPRLARIGVWAAMAAGPLALATVLVVPRSTAAQAVPVPQAAGAPRLVADAAGTAAVFVDLWLRADAAAPDSPVAAAVRAMAPAADLPRRARTESAAPGSDSLRVVPVRTTSTPDGWTVVVAVLTDTARTPSPSTGQAPERTSGTVAVARYFAVSGTGGQNGGPVTVTGSPAEVAAPGTAPAPASPYTRPVPAGDTLGTTVGEFLRAYLAGGQATALERYLSPGVRLSAPAAAAYARVDVEEVAADTDRAAANAVPGDGVRARVRVRVSGEDRAGSRWPLVYQLEMTTRAGRWEVSALDAGTASSAPTPAASAQAGAQ
;
A
#
# COMPACT_ATOMS: atom_id res chain seq x y z
N MET A 1 -9.50 89.09 57.03
CA MET A 1 -9.52 89.98 55.85
C MET A 1 -8.90 89.19 54.69
N SER A 2 -9.61 88.38 53.92
CA SER A 2 -10.51 88.72 52.80
C SER A 2 -9.88 89.65 51.75
N ARG A 3 -9.62 89.13 50.53
CA ARG A 3 -10.09 89.66 49.22
C ARG A 3 -9.50 88.85 48.05
N GLY A 4 -10.26 87.86 47.59
CA GLY A 4 -11.04 87.94 46.34
C GLY A 4 -10.35 88.02 44.96
N PRO A 5 -11.06 87.59 43.90
CA PRO A 5 -10.53 86.84 42.77
C PRO A 5 -10.53 87.63 41.45
N ARG A 6 -9.44 87.61 40.68
CA ARG A 6 -9.38 88.21 39.33
C ARG A 6 -8.99 87.25 38.20
N LEU A 7 -8.66 86.00 38.48
CA LEU A 7 -8.14 85.07 37.46
C LEU A 7 -9.20 84.15 36.83
N ALA A 8 -10.38 84.00 37.44
CA ALA A 8 -11.42 83.09 36.93
C ALA A 8 -12.14 83.59 35.66
N ARG A 9 -12.03 84.88 35.32
CA ARG A 9 -12.85 85.48 34.26
C ARG A 9 -12.18 85.49 32.87
N ILE A 10 -10.89 85.17 32.77
CA ILE A 10 -10.15 85.16 31.50
C ILE A 10 -10.20 83.77 30.82
N GLY A 11 -10.24 82.68 31.60
CA GLY A 11 -10.29 81.31 31.04
C GLY A 11 -11.58 80.98 30.28
N VAL A 12 -12.70 81.61 30.65
CA VAL A 12 -14.03 81.30 30.07
C VAL A 12 -14.16 81.81 28.62
N TRP A 13 -13.44 82.86 28.23
CA TRP A 13 -13.53 83.42 26.86
C TRP A 13 -12.63 82.70 25.85
N ALA A 14 -11.58 82.00 26.28
CA ALA A 14 -10.71 81.23 25.37
C ALA A 14 -11.35 79.91 24.88
N ALA A 15 -12.24 79.31 25.68
CA ALA A 15 -12.90 78.05 25.33
C ALA A 15 -14.00 78.20 24.26
N MET A 16 -14.63 79.39 24.14
CA MET A 16 -15.77 79.60 23.25
C MET A 16 -15.38 79.91 21.79
N ALA A 17 -14.12 80.24 21.51
CA ALA A 17 -13.60 80.49 20.17
C ALA A 17 -13.01 79.25 19.46
N ALA A 18 -12.79 78.14 20.19
CA ALA A 18 -12.21 76.92 19.62
C ALA A 18 -13.22 76.09 18.78
N GLY A 19 -14.53 76.30 19.00
CA GLY A 19 -15.59 75.55 18.32
C GLY A 19 -15.71 75.83 16.81
N PRO A 20 -15.75 77.08 16.34
CA PRO A 20 -15.98 77.37 14.91
C PRO A 20 -14.76 77.05 14.03
N LEU A 21 -13.53 77.20 14.54
CA LEU A 21 -12.31 76.97 13.76
C LEU A 21 -12.01 75.48 13.53
N ALA A 22 -12.46 74.60 14.43
CA ALA A 22 -12.36 73.15 14.23
C ALA A 22 -13.37 72.63 13.18
N LEU A 23 -14.49 73.31 12.97
CA LEU A 23 -15.50 72.92 11.98
C LEU A 23 -15.09 73.34 10.54
N ALA A 24 -14.42 74.49 10.41
CA ALA A 24 -13.98 75.00 9.11
C ALA A 24 -12.85 74.16 8.47
N THR A 25 -12.00 73.52 9.28
CA THR A 25 -10.92 72.64 8.79
C THR A 25 -11.41 71.30 8.28
N VAL A 26 -12.58 70.82 8.71
CA VAL A 26 -13.13 69.52 8.27
C VAL A 26 -13.75 69.58 6.87
N LEU A 27 -14.14 70.76 6.38
CA LEU A 27 -14.79 70.91 5.07
C LEU A 27 -13.83 71.06 3.88
N VAL A 28 -12.52 71.27 4.14
CA VAL A 28 -11.51 71.52 3.10
C VAL A 28 -10.58 70.31 2.86
N VAL A 29 -10.68 69.25 3.68
CA VAL A 29 -9.87 68.05 3.47
C VAL A 29 -10.48 67.21 2.34
N PRO A 30 -9.75 66.95 1.24
CA PRO A 30 -10.22 66.09 0.18
C PRO A 30 -10.48 64.70 0.78
N ARG A 31 -11.71 64.20 0.61
CA ARG A 31 -12.08 62.83 1.00
C ARG A 31 -11.19 61.88 0.22
N SER A 32 -10.15 61.37 0.89
CA SER A 32 -9.39 60.24 0.40
C SER A 32 -10.39 59.09 0.29
N THR A 33 -10.70 58.68 -0.94
CA THR A 33 -11.40 57.42 -1.19
C THR A 33 -10.61 56.33 -0.46
N ALA A 34 -11.18 55.81 0.62
CA ALA A 34 -10.68 54.62 1.26
C ALA A 34 -10.69 53.53 0.19
N ALA A 35 -9.51 53.10 -0.25
CA ALA A 35 -9.38 51.90 -1.04
C ALA A 35 -10.07 50.80 -0.23
N GLN A 36 -11.13 50.20 -0.78
CA GLN A 36 -11.70 48.99 -0.20
C GLN A 36 -10.55 48.01 -0.06
N ALA A 37 -10.24 47.62 1.18
CA ALA A 37 -9.31 46.53 1.41
C ALA A 37 -9.86 45.33 0.65
N VAL A 38 -9.13 44.91 -0.40
CA VAL A 38 -9.38 43.65 -1.09
C VAL A 38 -9.46 42.58 0.02
N PRO A 39 -10.47 41.70 0.03
CA PRO A 39 -10.51 40.63 1.02
C PRO A 39 -9.21 39.87 0.89
N VAL A 40 -8.36 39.94 1.92
CA VAL A 40 -7.18 39.08 2.00
C VAL A 40 -7.75 37.67 1.92
N PRO A 41 -7.38 36.84 0.93
CA PRO A 41 -7.81 35.46 0.90
C PRO A 41 -7.39 34.87 2.24
N GLN A 42 -8.34 34.52 3.10
CA GLN A 42 -8.05 33.70 4.27
C GLN A 42 -7.31 32.50 3.72
N ALA A 43 -6.03 32.37 4.09
CA ALA A 43 -5.24 31.21 3.72
C ALA A 43 -6.11 29.99 4.05
N ALA A 44 -6.53 29.28 3.01
CA ALA A 44 -7.25 28.02 3.18
C ALA A 44 -6.38 27.22 4.15
N GLY A 45 -6.94 26.89 5.32
CA GLY A 45 -6.20 26.21 6.37
C GLY A 45 -5.45 25.05 5.74
N ALA A 46 -4.15 24.93 6.06
CA ALA A 46 -3.31 23.88 5.51
C ALA A 46 -4.07 22.55 5.56
N PRO A 47 -4.02 21.74 4.47
CA PRO A 47 -4.76 20.48 4.42
C PRO A 47 -4.42 19.67 5.67
N ARG A 48 -5.43 19.38 6.50
CA ARG A 48 -5.24 18.51 7.65
C ARG A 48 -4.84 17.15 7.11
N LEU A 49 -3.67 16.68 7.51
CA LEU A 49 -3.24 15.31 7.23
C LEU A 49 -4.27 14.38 7.89
N VAL A 50 -5.03 13.69 7.06
CA VAL A 50 -6.04 12.72 7.49
C VAL A 50 -5.31 11.55 8.12
N ALA A 51 -5.60 11.28 9.39
CA ALA A 51 -5.01 10.14 10.07
C ALA A 51 -5.73 8.85 9.65
N ASP A 52 -4.97 7.91 9.10
CA ASP A 52 -5.47 6.58 8.74
C ASP A 52 -5.35 5.62 9.93
N ALA A 53 -6.45 4.95 10.27
CA ALA A 53 -6.51 3.97 11.35
C ALA A 53 -5.56 2.79 11.09
N ALA A 54 -5.44 2.34 9.83
CA ALA A 54 -4.58 1.20 9.50
C ALA A 54 -3.09 1.52 9.67
N GLY A 55 -2.64 2.66 9.13
CA GLY A 55 -1.29 3.17 9.34
C GLY A 55 -0.98 3.44 10.82
N THR A 56 -1.92 4.04 11.56
CA THR A 56 -1.75 4.33 12.99
C THR A 56 -1.61 3.05 13.81
N ALA A 57 -2.45 2.05 13.56
CA ALA A 57 -2.37 0.76 14.24
C ALA A 57 -1.05 0.04 13.95
N ALA A 58 -0.57 0.07 12.70
CA ALA A 58 0.71 -0.54 12.33
C ALA A 58 1.90 0.12 13.06
N VAL A 59 1.94 1.46 13.09
CA VAL A 59 2.98 2.20 13.83
C VAL A 59 2.90 1.92 15.33
N PHE A 60 1.69 1.89 15.90
CA PHE A 60 1.49 1.58 17.30
C PHE A 60 2.03 0.19 17.67
N VAL A 61 1.70 -0.85 16.89
CA VAL A 61 2.15 -2.23 17.15
C VAL A 61 3.66 -2.36 16.98
N ASP A 62 4.27 -1.73 15.97
CA ASP A 62 5.73 -1.71 15.81
C ASP A 62 6.43 -1.10 17.04
N LEU A 63 5.96 0.07 17.50
CA LEU A 63 6.52 0.73 18.69
C LEU A 63 6.27 -0.08 19.97
N TRP A 64 5.06 -0.64 20.13
CA TRP A 64 4.67 -1.46 21.28
C TRP A 64 5.55 -2.71 21.40
N LEU A 65 5.82 -3.39 20.28
CA LEU A 65 6.70 -4.57 20.24
C LEU A 65 8.18 -4.26 20.44
N ARG A 66 8.59 -3.00 20.31
CA ARG A 66 9.96 -2.53 20.62
C ARG A 66 10.09 -2.00 22.05
N ALA A 67 9.01 -1.49 22.62
CA ALA A 67 9.00 -1.03 24.00
C ALA A 67 9.27 -2.19 24.99
N ASP A 68 9.72 -1.85 26.20
CA ASP A 68 9.90 -2.81 27.29
C ASP A 68 9.40 -2.23 28.60
N ALA A 69 8.57 -2.98 29.33
CA ALA A 69 8.13 -2.64 30.67
C ALA A 69 9.29 -2.53 31.67
N ALA A 70 10.46 -3.14 31.39
CA ALA A 70 11.67 -2.97 32.18
C ALA A 70 12.38 -1.63 31.94
N ALA A 71 12.04 -0.90 30.86
CA ALA A 71 12.60 0.40 30.51
C ALA A 71 11.47 1.42 30.22
N PRO A 72 10.64 1.76 31.24
CA PRO A 72 9.45 2.57 31.05
C PRO A 72 9.74 4.00 30.59
N ASP A 73 10.92 4.56 30.87
CA ASP A 73 11.30 5.92 30.49
C ASP A 73 12.02 6.00 29.13
N SER A 74 12.09 4.88 28.39
CA SER A 74 12.70 4.87 27.06
C SER A 74 11.91 5.75 26.06
N PRO A 75 12.57 6.35 25.05
CA PRO A 75 11.88 7.13 24.03
C PRO A 75 10.78 6.35 23.30
N VAL A 76 10.99 5.05 23.09
CA VAL A 76 10.01 4.15 22.47
C VAL A 76 8.79 3.97 23.39
N ALA A 77 9.01 3.75 24.70
CA ALA A 77 7.92 3.68 25.67
C ALA A 77 7.13 5.01 25.79
N ALA A 78 7.82 6.15 25.70
CA ALA A 78 7.16 7.46 25.65
C ALA A 78 6.29 7.63 24.39
N ALA A 79 6.79 7.18 23.23
CA ALA A 79 6.03 7.22 21.97
C ALA A 79 4.78 6.33 22.01
N VAL A 80 4.88 5.11 22.57
CA VAL A 80 3.72 4.22 22.77
C VAL A 80 2.67 4.89 23.65
N ARG A 81 3.06 5.50 24.77
CA ARG A 81 2.12 6.18 25.67
C ARG A 81 1.49 7.43 25.06
N ALA A 82 2.21 8.14 24.17
CA ALA A 82 1.65 9.27 23.45
C ALA A 82 0.52 8.83 22.48
N MET A 83 0.62 7.62 21.93
CA MET A 83 -0.42 7.06 21.04
C MET A 83 -1.56 6.37 21.81
N ALA A 84 -1.23 5.66 22.89
CA ALA A 84 -2.16 4.90 23.72
C ALA A 84 -1.78 5.03 25.20
N PRO A 85 -2.29 6.05 25.92
CA PRO A 85 -1.94 6.29 27.33
C PRO A 85 -2.28 5.12 28.26
N ALA A 86 -3.29 4.34 27.90
CA ALA A 86 -3.77 3.19 28.67
C ALA A 86 -3.18 1.84 28.22
N ALA A 87 -2.22 1.81 27.30
CA ALA A 87 -1.60 0.57 26.86
C ALA A 87 -0.48 0.11 27.80
N ASP A 88 -0.57 -1.14 28.23
CA ASP A 88 0.51 -1.82 28.95
C ASP A 88 1.65 -2.18 28.00
N LEU A 89 2.90 -2.12 28.47
CA LEU A 89 4.07 -2.46 27.66
C LEU A 89 4.43 -3.95 27.78
N PRO A 90 4.94 -4.60 26.72
CA PRO A 90 5.46 -5.96 26.82
C PRO A 90 6.64 -6.04 27.79
N ARG A 91 6.79 -7.17 28.48
CA ARG A 91 7.95 -7.46 29.33
C ARG A 91 8.74 -8.63 28.74
N ARG A 92 10.02 -8.44 28.47
CA ARG A 92 10.89 -9.50 27.95
C ARG A 92 11.61 -10.26 29.05
N ALA A 93 11.95 -11.51 28.77
CA ALA A 93 12.81 -12.30 29.65
C ALA A 93 14.23 -11.74 29.62
N ARG A 94 14.94 -11.69 30.77
CA ARG A 94 16.32 -11.16 30.84
C ARG A 94 17.33 -11.93 29.97
N THR A 95 16.98 -13.15 29.56
CA THR A 95 17.80 -14.01 28.68
C THR A 95 17.60 -13.70 27.20
N GLU A 96 16.58 -12.93 26.84
CA GLU A 96 16.31 -12.47 25.48
C GLU A 96 17.10 -11.17 25.25
N SER A 97 18.32 -11.32 24.72
CA SER A 97 19.19 -10.19 24.42
C SER A 97 18.62 -9.37 23.25
N ALA A 98 18.02 -8.24 23.59
CA ALA A 98 17.49 -7.17 22.73
C ALA A 98 16.06 -7.37 22.18
N ALA A 99 15.33 -6.24 22.14
CA ALA A 99 14.11 -6.12 21.36
C ALA A 99 14.40 -6.48 19.89
N PRO A 100 13.43 -7.06 19.14
CA PRO A 100 13.64 -7.35 17.74
C PRO A 100 14.11 -6.08 17.01
N GLY A 101 15.25 -6.17 16.32
CA GLY A 101 15.78 -5.07 15.54
C GLY A 101 14.81 -4.68 14.42
N SER A 102 14.89 -3.45 13.94
CA SER A 102 14.00 -2.95 12.88
C SER A 102 13.99 -3.83 11.62
N ASP A 103 15.12 -4.46 11.30
CA ASP A 103 15.27 -5.31 10.12
C ASP A 103 14.62 -6.69 10.27
N SER A 104 14.34 -7.14 11.50
CA SER A 104 13.75 -8.46 11.77
C SER A 104 12.26 -8.40 12.11
N LEU A 105 11.67 -7.20 12.12
CA LEU A 105 10.27 -6.97 12.48
C LEU A 105 9.54 -6.27 11.33
N ARG A 106 8.59 -6.96 10.71
CA ARG A 106 7.72 -6.36 9.67
C ARG A 106 6.27 -6.35 10.14
N VAL A 107 5.66 -5.18 10.14
CA VAL A 107 4.30 -4.95 10.65
C VAL A 107 3.40 -4.49 9.51
N VAL A 108 2.24 -5.15 9.31
CA VAL A 108 1.32 -4.88 8.19
C VAL A 108 -0.13 -4.94 8.66
N PRO A 109 -0.96 -3.90 8.40
CA PRO A 109 -2.38 -3.99 8.66
C PRO A 109 -3.03 -4.94 7.64
N VAL A 110 -3.83 -5.90 8.12
CA VAL A 110 -4.47 -6.94 7.28
C VAL A 110 -5.99 -6.85 7.23
N ARG A 111 -6.61 -6.13 8.17
CA ARG A 111 -8.07 -5.90 8.19
C ARG A 111 -8.40 -4.65 8.99
N THR A 112 -9.26 -3.79 8.44
CA THR A 112 -9.84 -2.65 9.15
C THR A 112 -11.34 -2.83 9.21
N THR A 113 -11.92 -2.70 10.41
CA THR A 113 -13.36 -2.64 10.62
C THR A 113 -13.69 -1.33 11.32
N SER A 114 -14.56 -0.53 10.70
CA SER A 114 -15.03 0.74 11.27
C SER A 114 -16.49 0.61 11.68
N THR A 115 -16.80 1.19 12.83
CA THR A 115 -18.13 1.30 13.42
C THR A 115 -18.36 2.78 13.77
N PRO A 116 -19.61 3.22 14.02
CA PRO A 116 -19.87 4.59 14.48
C PRO A 116 -19.08 4.96 15.75
N ASP A 117 -18.86 3.98 16.63
CA ASP A 117 -18.25 4.15 17.94
C ASP A 117 -16.71 4.02 17.93
N GLY A 118 -16.12 3.66 16.79
CA GLY A 118 -14.68 3.49 16.67
C GLY A 118 -14.26 2.50 15.60
N TRP A 119 -13.03 2.03 15.68
CA TRP A 119 -12.44 1.14 14.69
C TRP A 119 -11.62 0.04 15.37
N THR A 120 -11.46 -1.07 14.65
CA THR A 120 -10.54 -2.14 15.00
C THR A 120 -9.70 -2.48 13.79
N VAL A 121 -8.38 -2.54 13.96
CA VAL A 121 -7.44 -2.95 12.93
C VAL A 121 -6.72 -4.21 13.40
N VAL A 122 -6.76 -5.26 12.59
CA VAL A 122 -5.91 -6.45 12.79
C VAL A 122 -4.60 -6.22 12.04
N VAL A 123 -3.50 -6.38 12.75
CA VAL A 123 -2.14 -6.17 12.28
C VAL A 123 -1.37 -7.48 12.32
N ALA A 124 -0.78 -7.87 11.20
CA ALA A 124 0.14 -9.00 11.11
C ALA A 124 1.57 -8.53 11.42
N VAL A 125 2.27 -9.31 12.23
CA VAL A 125 3.63 -9.08 12.66
C VAL A 125 4.47 -10.28 12.25
N LEU A 126 5.42 -10.05 11.36
CA LEU A 126 6.35 -11.03 10.85
C LEU A 126 7.68 -10.85 11.57
N THR A 127 8.18 -11.92 12.18
CA THR A 127 9.47 -11.94 12.87
C THR A 127 10.32 -13.09 12.41
N ASP A 128 11.60 -12.82 12.24
CA ASP A 128 12.61 -13.82 11.94
C ASP A 128 13.19 -14.38 13.24
N THR A 129 12.88 -15.64 13.54
CA THR A 129 13.34 -16.31 14.77
C THR A 129 14.43 -17.33 14.46
N ALA A 130 15.58 -17.24 15.13
CA ALA A 130 16.62 -18.24 15.00
C ALA A 130 16.12 -19.58 15.56
N ARG A 131 16.10 -20.62 14.73
CA ARG A 131 15.80 -21.98 15.19
C ARG A 131 16.96 -22.45 16.06
N THR A 132 16.71 -22.62 17.35
CA THR A 132 17.66 -23.32 18.22
C THR A 132 17.64 -24.79 17.81
N PRO A 133 18.78 -25.38 17.41
CA PRO A 133 18.81 -26.80 17.07
C PRO A 133 18.40 -27.61 18.31
N SER A 134 17.46 -28.53 18.13
CA SER A 134 17.14 -29.54 19.14
C SER A 134 18.40 -30.39 19.36
N PRO A 135 18.80 -30.71 20.60
CA PRO A 135 19.92 -31.61 20.83
C PRO A 135 19.51 -33.01 20.36
N SER A 136 19.80 -33.33 19.09
CA SER A 136 19.70 -34.68 18.59
C SER A 136 20.77 -35.52 19.26
N THR A 137 20.35 -36.58 19.95
CA THR A 137 21.20 -37.54 20.63
C THR A 137 22.22 -38.13 19.64
N GLY A 138 23.50 -37.77 19.77
CA GLY A 138 24.62 -38.58 19.29
C GLY A 138 25.17 -38.34 17.87
N GLN A 139 24.78 -37.28 17.14
CA GLN A 139 25.44 -36.92 15.87
C GLN A 139 25.92 -35.47 15.88
N ALA A 140 27.13 -35.25 15.35
CA ALA A 140 27.74 -33.92 15.27
C ALA A 140 26.81 -32.98 14.49
N PRO A 141 26.39 -31.84 15.07
CA PRO A 141 25.43 -30.97 14.42
C PRO A 141 26.08 -30.30 13.21
N GLU A 142 25.56 -30.61 12.02
CA GLU A 142 25.72 -29.74 10.86
C GLU A 142 25.03 -28.41 11.22
N ARG A 143 25.84 -27.37 11.47
CA ARG A 143 25.38 -26.04 11.91
C ARG A 143 24.65 -25.32 10.77
N THR A 144 23.44 -25.76 10.47
CA THR A 144 22.50 -24.96 9.69
C THR A 144 21.67 -24.14 10.67
N SER A 145 22.15 -22.93 10.98
CA SER A 145 21.32 -21.92 11.65
C SER A 145 20.20 -21.53 10.69
N GLY A 146 19.07 -22.21 10.78
CA GLY A 146 17.86 -21.84 10.04
C GLY A 146 17.09 -20.78 10.81
N THR A 147 16.75 -19.67 10.18
CA THR A 147 15.76 -18.74 10.70
C THR A 147 14.37 -19.18 10.24
N VAL A 148 13.38 -19.12 11.12
CA VAL A 148 11.98 -19.36 10.77
C VAL A 148 11.21 -18.06 10.93
N ALA A 149 10.53 -17.65 9.85
CA ALA A 149 9.60 -16.54 9.89
C ALA A 149 8.32 -16.97 10.65
N VAL A 150 7.97 -16.22 11.70
CA VAL A 150 6.77 -16.44 12.51
C VAL A 150 5.85 -15.24 12.35
N ALA A 151 4.56 -15.51 12.05
CA ALA A 151 3.51 -14.50 11.96
C ALA A 151 2.63 -14.52 13.21
N ARG A 152 2.44 -13.36 13.85
CA ARG A 152 1.46 -13.13 14.94
C ARG A 152 0.48 -12.04 14.52
N TYR A 153 -0.74 -12.09 15.04
CA TYR A 153 -1.79 -11.13 14.68
C TYR A 153 -2.31 -10.42 15.92
N PHE A 154 -2.37 -9.09 15.86
CA PHE A 154 -2.83 -8.26 16.97
C PHE A 154 -3.99 -7.36 16.52
N ALA A 155 -5.09 -7.37 17.27
CA ALA A 155 -6.19 -6.45 17.12
C ALA A 155 -5.93 -5.17 17.94
N VAL A 156 -5.92 -4.02 17.26
CA VAL A 156 -5.81 -2.69 17.85
C VAL A 156 -7.16 -2.02 17.74
N SER A 157 -7.70 -1.55 18.87
CA SER A 157 -8.95 -0.79 18.89
C SER A 157 -8.68 0.69 19.10
N GLY A 158 -9.53 1.53 18.52
CA GLY A 158 -9.41 2.96 18.63
C GLY A 158 -10.70 3.72 18.33
N THR A 159 -10.67 5.01 18.54
CA THR A 159 -11.77 5.94 18.27
C THR A 159 -11.31 7.04 17.31
N GLY A 160 -12.25 7.85 16.82
CA GLY A 160 -11.95 8.94 15.89
C GLY A 160 -11.79 8.49 14.44
N GLY A 161 -11.14 9.29 13.61
CA GLY A 161 -10.95 9.02 12.18
C GLY A 161 -12.17 9.32 11.29
N GLN A 162 -13.31 9.69 11.87
CA GLN A 162 -14.47 10.14 11.09
C GLN A 162 -14.14 11.42 10.31
N ASN A 163 -14.52 11.47 9.04
CA ASN A 163 -14.24 12.59 8.12
C ASN A 163 -12.75 12.99 8.06
N GLY A 164 -11.86 12.02 8.31
CA GLY A 164 -10.42 12.25 8.35
C GLY A 164 -9.93 13.02 9.56
N GLY A 165 -10.71 13.05 10.64
CA GLY A 165 -10.30 13.57 11.94
C GLY A 165 -9.20 12.75 12.62
N PRO A 166 -8.67 13.22 13.75
CA PRO A 166 -7.64 12.49 14.49
C PRO A 166 -8.15 11.11 14.93
N VAL A 167 -7.24 10.15 15.01
CA VAL A 167 -7.49 8.81 15.56
C VAL A 167 -6.79 8.66 16.90
N THR A 168 -7.32 7.80 17.77
CA THR A 168 -6.72 7.48 19.08
C THR A 168 -6.81 5.99 19.31
N VAL A 169 -5.73 5.38 19.80
CA VAL A 169 -5.72 3.97 20.22
C VAL A 169 -6.20 3.88 21.67
N THR A 170 -7.16 3.00 21.93
CA THR A 170 -7.86 2.97 23.23
C THR A 170 -7.20 2.09 24.28
N GLY A 171 -6.23 1.24 23.91
CA GLY A 171 -5.56 0.36 24.87
C GLY A 171 -4.55 -0.60 24.24
N SER A 172 -4.15 -1.61 25.02
CA SER A 172 -3.21 -2.66 24.62
C SER A 172 -3.75 -3.48 23.43
N PRO A 173 -2.88 -3.90 22.49
CA PRO A 173 -3.29 -4.85 21.45
C PRO A 173 -3.70 -6.20 22.04
N ALA A 174 -4.72 -6.83 21.45
CA ALA A 174 -5.11 -8.21 21.77
C ALA A 174 -4.56 -9.17 20.71
N GLU A 175 -3.90 -10.25 21.11
CA GLU A 175 -3.50 -11.30 20.16
C GLU A 175 -4.73 -12.07 19.67
N VAL A 176 -4.85 -12.23 18.35
CA VAL A 176 -6.00 -12.84 17.68
C VAL A 176 -5.56 -13.89 16.68
N ALA A 177 -6.49 -14.72 16.22
CA ALA A 177 -6.23 -15.68 15.14
C ALA A 177 -5.93 -14.95 13.81
N ALA A 178 -5.20 -15.63 12.93
CA ALA A 178 -5.00 -15.17 11.55
C ALA A 178 -6.37 -14.95 10.88
N PRO A 179 -6.53 -13.88 10.07
CA PRO A 179 -7.72 -13.73 9.24
C PRO A 179 -7.91 -14.96 8.35
N GLY A 180 -9.16 -15.40 8.21
CA GLY A 180 -9.49 -16.54 7.35
C GLY A 180 -9.06 -16.29 5.91
N THR A 181 -8.55 -17.34 5.25
CA THR A 181 -8.22 -17.33 3.83
C THR A 181 -9.33 -18.02 3.05
N ALA A 182 -9.64 -17.51 1.85
CA ALA A 182 -10.54 -18.18 0.94
C ALA A 182 -9.77 -19.25 0.15
N PRO A 183 -10.40 -20.39 -0.19
CA PRO A 183 -9.80 -21.34 -1.12
C PRO A 183 -9.61 -20.68 -2.49
N ALA A 184 -8.50 -21.00 -3.15
CA ALA A 184 -8.28 -20.56 -4.52
C ALA A 184 -9.33 -21.21 -5.46
N PRO A 185 -9.87 -20.47 -6.44
CA PRO A 185 -10.76 -21.06 -7.44
C PRO A 185 -10.01 -22.10 -8.27
N ALA A 186 -10.74 -23.08 -8.80
CA ALA A 186 -10.18 -24.06 -9.72
C ALA A 186 -9.60 -23.38 -10.97
N SER A 187 -8.46 -23.87 -11.44
CA SER A 187 -7.81 -23.29 -12.62
C SER A 187 -8.57 -23.65 -13.90
N PRO A 188 -8.84 -22.70 -14.81
CA PRO A 188 -9.44 -23.00 -16.11
C PRO A 188 -8.46 -23.73 -17.05
N TYR A 189 -7.17 -23.71 -16.76
CA TYR A 189 -6.10 -24.33 -17.56
C TYR A 189 -5.98 -25.82 -17.22
N THR A 190 -6.83 -26.63 -17.82
CA THR A 190 -6.95 -28.07 -17.54
C THR A 190 -6.36 -28.95 -18.62
N ARG A 191 -5.93 -28.38 -19.75
CA ARG A 191 -5.41 -29.14 -20.90
C ARG A 191 -3.89 -29.04 -20.96
N PRO A 192 -3.13 -30.07 -20.55
CA PRO A 192 -1.67 -30.02 -20.63
C PRO A 192 -1.24 -29.92 -22.10
N VAL A 193 -0.30 -29.03 -22.40
CA VAL A 193 0.32 -28.91 -23.72
C VAL A 193 1.59 -29.76 -23.71
N PRO A 194 1.73 -30.77 -24.60
CA PRO A 194 2.92 -31.62 -24.64
C PRO A 194 4.21 -30.82 -24.86
N ALA A 195 5.29 -31.25 -24.20
CA ALA A 195 6.61 -30.69 -24.44
C ALA A 195 7.03 -30.91 -25.91
N GLY A 196 7.55 -29.86 -26.55
CA GLY A 196 7.94 -29.88 -27.96
C GLY A 196 6.79 -29.63 -28.95
N ASP A 197 5.54 -29.50 -28.48
CA ASP A 197 4.48 -28.97 -29.33
C ASP A 197 4.81 -27.54 -29.79
N THR A 198 4.29 -27.16 -30.96
CA THR A 198 4.45 -25.84 -31.58
C THR A 198 4.06 -24.70 -30.63
N LEU A 199 2.95 -24.84 -29.90
CA LEU A 199 2.51 -23.85 -28.92
C LEU A 199 3.49 -23.78 -27.74
N GLY A 200 3.80 -24.92 -27.13
CA GLY A 200 4.69 -24.99 -25.98
C GLY A 200 6.10 -24.46 -26.29
N THR A 201 6.62 -24.77 -27.47
CA THR A 201 7.91 -24.27 -27.96
C THR A 201 7.89 -22.75 -28.14
N THR A 202 6.87 -22.22 -28.83
CA THR A 202 6.72 -20.78 -29.08
C THR A 202 6.66 -20.00 -27.77
N VAL A 203 5.82 -20.44 -26.83
CA VAL A 203 5.63 -19.79 -25.54
C VAL A 203 6.88 -19.88 -24.67
N GLY A 204 7.55 -21.04 -24.66
CA GLY A 204 8.79 -21.22 -23.91
C GLY A 204 9.94 -20.37 -24.43
N GLU A 205 10.08 -20.22 -25.74
CA GLU A 205 11.08 -19.33 -26.33
C GLU A 205 10.76 -17.86 -26.07
N PHE A 206 9.49 -17.47 -26.19
CA PHE A 206 9.04 -16.13 -25.85
C PHE A 206 9.38 -15.79 -24.39
N LEU A 207 9.03 -16.63 -23.43
CA LEU A 207 9.28 -16.37 -22.01
C LEU A 207 10.78 -16.35 -21.69
N ARG A 208 11.58 -17.21 -22.31
CA ARG A 208 13.05 -17.14 -22.20
C ARG A 208 13.58 -15.79 -22.68
N ALA A 209 13.14 -15.30 -23.83
CA ALA A 209 13.53 -13.99 -24.34
C ALA A 209 13.03 -12.84 -23.45
N TYR A 210 11.80 -12.94 -22.94
CA TYR A 210 11.15 -11.94 -22.09
C TYR A 210 11.84 -11.79 -20.74
N LEU A 211 12.18 -12.93 -20.10
CA LEU A 211 12.73 -12.97 -18.75
C LEU A 211 14.26 -12.83 -18.71
N ALA A 212 14.96 -13.06 -19.83
CA ALA A 212 16.39 -12.76 -19.96
C ALA A 212 16.69 -11.25 -20.11
N GLY A 213 15.70 -10.37 -19.94
CA GLY A 213 15.84 -8.92 -20.06
C GLY A 213 15.39 -8.33 -21.40
N GLY A 214 14.81 -9.14 -22.30
CA GLY A 214 14.02 -8.69 -23.46
C GLY A 214 14.67 -7.65 -24.35
N GLN A 215 15.48 -8.08 -25.32
CA GLN A 215 15.78 -7.22 -26.47
C GLN A 215 14.50 -7.08 -27.31
N ALA A 216 14.08 -5.85 -27.62
CA ALA A 216 12.82 -5.58 -28.32
C ALA A 216 12.66 -6.42 -29.60
N THR A 217 13.72 -6.52 -30.40
CA THR A 217 13.75 -7.30 -31.65
C THR A 217 13.63 -8.81 -31.42
N ALA A 218 14.12 -9.34 -30.30
CA ALA A 218 14.00 -10.75 -29.97
C ALA A 218 12.56 -11.11 -29.56
N LEU A 219 11.82 -10.16 -28.98
CA LEU A 219 10.42 -10.35 -28.58
C LEU A 219 9.46 -10.19 -29.75
N GLU A 220 9.70 -9.21 -30.63
CA GLU A 220 8.81 -8.87 -31.76
C GLU A 220 8.42 -10.07 -32.63
N ARG A 221 9.31 -11.06 -32.79
CA ARG A 221 9.03 -12.27 -33.58
C ARG A 221 7.94 -13.17 -32.99
N TYR A 222 7.66 -13.04 -31.69
CA TYR A 222 6.65 -13.81 -30.99
C TYR A 222 5.34 -13.06 -30.81
N LEU A 223 5.34 -11.74 -31.02
CA LEU A 223 4.19 -10.90 -30.73
C LEU A 223 3.25 -10.82 -31.92
N SER A 224 1.96 -10.72 -31.64
CA SER A 224 0.99 -10.33 -32.65
C SER A 224 1.22 -8.89 -33.12
N PRO A 225 0.87 -8.54 -34.37
CA PRO A 225 1.00 -7.18 -34.87
C PRO A 225 0.33 -6.15 -33.94
N GLY A 226 1.05 -5.07 -33.63
CA GLY A 226 0.58 -4.00 -32.75
C GLY A 226 0.75 -4.27 -31.25
N VAL A 227 1.10 -5.49 -30.84
CA VAL A 227 1.41 -5.80 -29.44
C VAL A 227 2.78 -5.22 -29.09
N ARG A 228 2.87 -4.66 -27.88
CA ARG A 228 4.11 -4.13 -27.29
C ARG A 228 4.16 -4.61 -25.84
N LEU A 229 5.28 -5.22 -25.47
CA LEU A 229 5.53 -5.68 -24.11
C LEU A 229 6.88 -5.16 -23.64
N SER A 230 6.94 -4.74 -22.37
CA SER A 230 8.18 -4.35 -21.71
C SER A 230 8.64 -5.48 -20.81
N ALA A 231 9.87 -5.94 -21.01
CA ALA A 231 10.49 -6.95 -20.15
C ALA A 231 10.81 -6.37 -18.76
N PRO A 232 10.75 -7.20 -17.70
CA PRO A 232 11.12 -6.77 -16.35
C PRO A 232 12.63 -6.49 -16.28
N ALA A 233 13.00 -5.21 -16.14
CA ALA A 233 14.40 -4.79 -16.12
C ALA A 233 15.17 -5.25 -14.87
N ALA A 234 14.50 -5.37 -13.72
CA ALA A 234 15.12 -5.70 -12.44
C ALA A 234 15.41 -7.20 -12.26
N ALA A 235 14.73 -8.07 -13.01
CA ALA A 235 14.76 -9.52 -12.84
C ALA A 235 15.27 -10.23 -14.11
N ALA A 236 16.41 -9.76 -14.65
CA ALA A 236 17.04 -10.42 -15.79
C ALA A 236 17.66 -11.75 -15.36
N TYR A 237 16.90 -12.83 -15.53
CA TYR A 237 17.31 -14.18 -15.16
C TYR A 237 18.43 -14.69 -16.06
N ALA A 238 19.38 -15.41 -15.47
CA ALA A 238 20.49 -16.04 -16.18
C ALA A 238 20.05 -17.32 -16.89
N ARG A 239 19.08 -18.05 -16.33
CA ARG A 239 18.42 -19.22 -16.94
C ARG A 239 16.93 -19.16 -16.68
N VAL A 240 16.15 -19.64 -17.64
CA VAL A 240 14.70 -19.76 -17.52
C VAL A 240 14.31 -21.14 -18.05
N ASP A 241 13.78 -21.98 -17.18
CA ASP A 241 13.34 -23.33 -17.48
C ASP A 241 11.81 -23.38 -17.47
N VAL A 242 11.21 -23.95 -18.53
CA VAL A 242 9.76 -24.15 -18.60
C VAL A 242 9.41 -25.47 -17.94
N GLU A 243 8.61 -25.41 -16.89
CA GLU A 243 8.22 -26.58 -16.10
C GLU A 243 6.92 -27.19 -16.62
N GLU A 244 5.95 -26.35 -16.95
CA GLU A 244 4.62 -26.79 -17.37
C GLU A 244 3.93 -25.78 -18.27
N VAL A 245 3.21 -26.27 -19.27
CA VAL A 245 2.31 -25.48 -20.12
C VAL A 245 0.92 -26.11 -20.09
N ALA A 246 -0.11 -25.34 -19.79
CA ALA A 246 -1.49 -25.79 -19.77
C ALA A 246 -2.41 -24.78 -20.47
N ALA A 247 -3.26 -25.25 -21.37
CA ALA A 247 -4.22 -24.45 -22.12
C ALA A 247 -5.63 -24.54 -21.52
N ASP A 248 -6.47 -23.57 -21.87
CA ASP A 248 -7.90 -23.56 -21.54
C ASP A 248 -8.77 -24.32 -22.56
N THR A 249 -8.21 -24.72 -23.71
CA THR A 249 -8.93 -25.42 -24.78
C THR A 249 -8.13 -26.57 -25.37
N ASP A 250 -8.85 -27.60 -25.85
CA ASP A 250 -8.26 -28.76 -26.55
C ASP A 250 -7.59 -28.37 -27.87
N ARG A 251 -8.05 -27.28 -28.52
CA ARG A 251 -7.46 -26.78 -29.77
C ARG A 251 -6.04 -26.27 -29.58
N ALA A 252 -5.73 -25.69 -28.43
CA ALA A 252 -4.38 -25.25 -28.10
C ALA A 252 -3.48 -26.38 -27.59
N ALA A 253 -4.06 -27.41 -26.98
CA ALA A 253 -3.31 -28.59 -26.54
C ALA A 253 -3.05 -29.62 -27.66
N ALA A 254 -3.56 -29.38 -28.86
CA ALA A 254 -3.33 -30.24 -30.01
C ALA A 254 -1.94 -30.02 -30.61
N ASN A 255 -1.29 -31.10 -31.07
CA ASN A 255 0.05 -31.07 -31.68
C ASN A 255 0.13 -30.39 -33.07
N ALA A 256 -0.87 -29.60 -33.44
CA ALA A 256 -0.99 -28.95 -34.74
C ALA A 256 -1.48 -27.51 -34.55
N VAL A 257 -0.90 -26.57 -35.31
CA VAL A 257 -1.34 -25.18 -35.28
C VAL A 257 -2.73 -25.08 -35.92
N PRO A 258 -3.75 -24.60 -35.18
CA PRO A 258 -5.09 -24.37 -35.74
C PRO A 258 -5.06 -23.35 -36.90
N GLY A 259 -6.16 -23.31 -37.68
CA GLY A 259 -6.34 -22.29 -38.71
C GLY A 259 -6.24 -20.86 -38.15
N ASP A 260 -5.95 -19.89 -39.01
CA ASP A 260 -5.70 -18.50 -38.62
C ASP A 260 -6.85 -17.87 -37.83
N GLY A 261 -6.50 -17.01 -36.87
CA GLY A 261 -7.43 -16.28 -36.01
C GLY A 261 -7.94 -17.05 -34.80
N VAL A 262 -7.53 -18.32 -34.61
CA VAL A 262 -7.87 -19.09 -33.41
C VAL A 262 -7.16 -18.51 -32.21
N ARG A 263 -7.92 -18.29 -31.13
CA ARG A 263 -7.42 -17.79 -29.86
C ARG A 263 -7.40 -18.89 -28.81
N ALA A 264 -6.43 -18.84 -27.93
CA ALA A 264 -6.34 -19.69 -26.75
C ALA A 264 -5.69 -18.95 -25.59
N ARG A 265 -6.01 -19.36 -24.36
CA ARG A 265 -5.28 -18.90 -23.17
C ARG A 265 -4.40 -20.02 -22.64
N VAL A 266 -3.20 -19.66 -22.23
CA VAL A 266 -2.20 -20.60 -21.75
C VAL A 266 -1.63 -20.13 -20.42
N ARG A 267 -1.58 -21.03 -19.44
CA ARG A 267 -0.79 -20.85 -18.21
C ARG A 267 0.55 -21.56 -18.40
N VAL A 268 1.62 -20.88 -18.02
CA VAL A 268 2.97 -21.42 -18.05
C VAL A 268 3.58 -21.31 -16.67
N ARG A 269 4.14 -22.41 -16.17
CA ARG A 269 5.02 -22.42 -15.00
C ARG A 269 6.46 -22.43 -15.47
N VAL A 270 7.26 -21.51 -14.95
CA VAL A 270 8.69 -21.41 -15.28
C VAL A 270 9.51 -21.23 -14.00
N SER A 271 10.74 -21.74 -14.00
CA SER A 271 11.74 -21.45 -12.98
C SER A 271 12.78 -20.50 -13.56
N GLY A 272 12.88 -19.30 -13.02
CA GLY A 272 13.94 -18.34 -13.32
C GLY A 272 15.11 -18.49 -12.35
N GLU A 273 16.31 -18.71 -12.84
CA GLU A 273 17.54 -18.71 -12.03
C GLU A 273 18.27 -17.38 -12.21
N ASP A 274 18.50 -16.66 -11.12
CA ASP A 274 19.27 -15.42 -11.17
C ASP A 274 20.79 -15.68 -11.19
N ARG A 275 21.60 -14.60 -11.33
CA ARG A 275 23.06 -14.73 -11.36
C ARG A 275 23.67 -15.18 -10.03
N ALA A 276 22.95 -15.05 -8.92
CA ALA A 276 23.38 -15.54 -7.61
C ALA A 276 23.02 -17.04 -7.43
N GLY A 277 22.35 -17.66 -8.41
CA GLY A 277 21.93 -19.06 -8.36
C GLY A 277 20.60 -19.26 -7.63
N SER A 278 19.88 -18.20 -7.25
CA SER A 278 18.57 -18.33 -6.62
C SER A 278 17.55 -18.71 -7.68
N ARG A 279 16.68 -19.67 -7.34
CA ARG A 279 15.60 -20.15 -8.21
C ARG A 279 14.27 -19.56 -7.79
N TRP A 280 13.56 -18.99 -8.76
CA TRP A 280 12.32 -18.26 -8.59
C TRP A 280 11.21 -18.97 -9.38
N PRO A 281 10.22 -19.58 -8.72
CA PRO A 281 9.06 -20.14 -9.41
C PRO A 281 8.14 -19.00 -9.85
N LEU A 282 7.81 -18.96 -11.13
CA LEU A 282 6.99 -17.93 -11.76
C LEU A 282 5.85 -18.56 -12.54
N VAL A 283 4.73 -17.84 -12.62
CA VAL A 283 3.57 -18.24 -13.41
C VAL A 283 3.16 -17.10 -14.33
N TYR A 284 2.96 -17.40 -15.60
CA TYR A 284 2.47 -16.46 -16.61
C TYR A 284 1.19 -16.98 -17.24
N GLN A 285 0.29 -16.07 -17.59
CA GLN A 285 -0.89 -16.33 -18.40
C GLN A 285 -0.74 -15.57 -19.71
N LEU A 286 -0.89 -16.26 -20.84
CA LEU A 286 -0.74 -15.67 -22.17
C LEU A 286 -2.03 -15.86 -22.96
N GLU A 287 -2.41 -14.83 -23.71
CA GLU A 287 -3.33 -15.00 -24.83
C GLU A 287 -2.52 -15.26 -26.08
N MET A 288 -2.93 -16.29 -26.81
CA MET A 288 -2.27 -16.78 -28.00
C MET A 288 -3.23 -16.68 -29.17
N THR A 289 -2.75 -16.21 -30.32
CA THR A 289 -3.52 -16.16 -31.56
C THR A 289 -2.74 -16.83 -32.69
N THR A 290 -3.40 -17.66 -33.49
CA THR A 290 -2.78 -18.23 -34.70
C THR A 290 -2.82 -17.23 -35.86
N ARG A 291 -1.71 -17.11 -36.58
CA ARG A 291 -1.61 -16.31 -37.80
C ARG A 291 -0.54 -16.87 -38.72
N ALA A 292 -0.85 -17.04 -40.00
CA ALA A 292 0.06 -17.58 -40.99
C ALA A 292 0.70 -18.92 -40.53
N GLY A 293 -0.09 -19.79 -39.91
CA GLY A 293 0.37 -21.10 -39.44
C GLY A 293 1.34 -21.08 -38.25
N ARG A 294 1.45 -19.97 -37.51
CA ARG A 294 2.20 -19.89 -36.25
C ARG A 294 1.37 -19.30 -35.12
N TRP A 295 1.71 -19.69 -33.90
CA TRP A 295 1.21 -19.05 -32.70
C TRP A 295 1.94 -17.72 -32.46
N GLU A 296 1.19 -16.71 -32.09
CA GLU A 296 1.68 -15.39 -31.68
C GLU A 296 1.09 -15.06 -30.30
N VAL A 297 1.85 -14.35 -29.48
CA VAL A 297 1.40 -13.80 -28.20
C VAL A 297 0.62 -12.53 -28.47
N SER A 298 -0.68 -12.55 -28.22
CA SER A 298 -1.55 -11.38 -28.33
C SER A 298 -1.66 -10.59 -27.03
N ALA A 299 -1.46 -11.25 -25.87
CA ALA A 299 -1.38 -10.58 -24.57
C ALA A 299 -0.58 -11.43 -23.54
N LEU A 300 -0.05 -10.74 -22.53
CA LEU A 300 0.64 -11.35 -21.39
C LEU A 300 0.04 -10.78 -20.10
N ASP A 301 -0.44 -11.67 -19.23
CA ASP A 301 -0.89 -11.36 -17.88
C ASP A 301 -0.02 -12.12 -16.86
N ALA A 302 0.46 -11.40 -15.84
CA ALA A 302 1.18 -11.97 -14.71
C ALA A 302 0.23 -12.38 -13.55
N GLY A 303 -1.06 -12.51 -13.83
CA GLY A 303 -2.10 -12.96 -12.89
C GLY A 303 -2.90 -11.84 -12.25
N THR A 304 -3.06 -10.68 -12.90
CA THR A 304 -3.87 -9.56 -12.38
C THR A 304 -5.25 -9.44 -13.04
N ALA A 305 -5.58 -10.24 -14.07
CA ALA A 305 -6.94 -10.28 -14.60
C ALA A 305 -7.85 -11.21 -13.79
N SER A 306 -8.52 -10.62 -12.80
CA SER A 306 -9.76 -11.17 -12.24
C SER A 306 -10.78 -11.38 -13.36
N SER A 307 -11.26 -12.61 -13.50
CA SER A 307 -12.32 -12.95 -14.43
C SER A 307 -13.66 -12.38 -13.92
N ALA A 308 -14.22 -11.41 -14.63
CA ALA A 308 -15.66 -11.27 -14.76
C ALA A 308 -16.02 -10.47 -16.03
N PRO A 309 -16.63 -11.10 -17.06
CA PRO A 309 -17.69 -10.42 -17.78
C PRO A 309 -18.95 -10.50 -16.92
N THR A 310 -19.38 -9.37 -16.35
CA THR A 310 -20.75 -9.20 -15.87
C THR A 310 -21.69 -9.60 -17.01
N PRO A 311 -22.60 -10.57 -16.83
CA PRO A 311 -23.64 -10.78 -17.84
C PRO A 311 -24.46 -9.49 -17.94
N ALA A 312 -24.49 -8.92 -19.14
CA ALA A 312 -25.37 -7.82 -19.46
C ALA A 312 -26.80 -8.23 -19.08
N ALA A 313 -27.41 -7.46 -18.18
CA ALA A 313 -28.81 -7.59 -17.85
C ALA A 313 -29.61 -7.55 -19.15
N SER A 314 -30.21 -8.69 -19.50
CA SER A 314 -31.15 -8.76 -20.60
C SER A 314 -32.34 -7.88 -20.24
N ALA A 315 -32.56 -6.83 -21.03
CA ALA A 315 -33.76 -6.04 -21.01
C ALA A 315 -34.97 -6.96 -21.25
N GLN A 316 -35.74 -7.25 -20.21
CA GLN A 316 -37.10 -7.74 -20.38
C GLN A 316 -37.97 -6.54 -20.77
N ALA A 317 -38.13 -6.37 -22.08
CA ALA A 317 -39.31 -5.76 -22.65
C ALA A 317 -40.49 -6.74 -22.53
N GLY A 318 -41.57 -6.27 -21.92
CA GLY A 318 -42.91 -6.86 -21.93
C GLY A 318 -43.80 -5.83 -21.21
N ALA A 319 -44.58 -4.97 -21.86
CA ALA A 319 -45.67 -5.23 -22.80
C ALA A 319 -46.64 -6.29 -22.25
N GLN A 320 -47.48 -5.85 -21.31
CA GLN A 320 -48.94 -5.85 -21.43
C GLN A 320 -49.55 -4.91 -20.38
#